data_AF-A0A804RGW7-F1
#
_entry.id   AF-A0A804RGW7-F1
#
_cell.length_a   1.000
_cell.length_b   1.000
_cell.length_c   1.000
_cell.angle_alpha   90.00
_cell.angle_beta   90.00
_cell.angle_gamma   90.00
#
_symmetry.space_group_name_H-M   'P 1'
#
loop_
_entity.id
_entity.type
_entity.pdbx_description
1 polymer ?
#
loop_
_entity_poly.entity_id
_entity_poly.type
_entity_poly.pdbx_seq_one_letter_code
_entity_poly.pdbx_strand_id
1 'polypeptide(L)'
;MHQRLRLLKHQMKMLRPTSAKPPLSGKKRDTIIMFPPSDQQSLELHMLTMIQDLAASLLMEFEKWVLRAESTGTILKTPLDSQSSLGSEEVIKAKKRRLGRAQKIIGDYCLLPGSPVDANAHYTTAIELARLTGDVFWHAGALEGSVCALVVSFYIKSFWLLKFNYIHLDKPHSTYQYFI
;
A
#
# COMPACT_ATOMS: atom_id res chain seq x y z
N MET A 1 1.72 7.25 2.46
CA MET A 1 0.77 7.58 1.36
C MET A 1 1.00 8.91 0.58
N HIS A 2 0.75 10.12 1.11
CA HIS A 2 0.72 11.37 0.29
C HIS A 2 2.03 11.77 -0.42
N GLN A 3 3.19 11.47 0.15
CA GLN A 3 4.48 11.76 -0.53
C GLN A 3 4.75 10.78 -1.68
N ARG A 4 4.43 9.49 -1.50
CA ARG A 4 4.58 8.47 -2.56
C ARG A 4 3.62 8.73 -3.72
N LEU A 5 2.38 9.16 -3.42
CA LEU A 5 1.41 9.57 -4.44
C LEU A 5 1.87 10.81 -5.23
N ARG A 6 2.59 11.74 -4.58
CA ARG A 6 3.18 12.91 -5.26
C ARG A 6 4.31 12.51 -6.20
N LEU A 7 5.20 11.62 -5.76
CA LEU A 7 6.29 11.09 -6.60
C LEU A 7 5.74 10.29 -7.79
N LEU A 8 4.73 9.44 -7.59
CA LEU A 8 4.07 8.70 -8.66
C LEU A 8 3.36 9.63 -9.66
N LYS A 9 2.63 10.65 -9.17
CA LYS A 9 2.01 11.66 -10.06
C LYS A 9 3.06 12.44 -10.86
N HIS A 10 4.22 12.73 -10.25
CA HIS A 10 5.32 13.41 -10.95
C HIS A 10 5.92 12.51 -12.03
N GLN A 11 6.18 11.24 -11.73
CA GLN A 11 6.64 10.25 -12.71
C GLN A 11 5.60 10.04 -13.83
N MET A 12 4.30 9.97 -13.51
CA MET A 12 3.22 9.93 -14.51
C MET A 12 3.16 11.16 -15.41
N LYS A 13 3.50 12.35 -14.90
CA LYS A 13 3.55 13.56 -15.74
C LYS A 13 4.73 13.50 -16.72
N MET A 14 5.85 12.88 -16.31
CA MET A 14 7.01 12.64 -17.18
C MET A 14 6.74 11.55 -18.23
N LEU A 15 5.95 10.52 -17.88
CA LEU A 15 5.60 9.41 -18.78
C LEU A 15 4.40 9.69 -19.70
N ARG A 16 3.77 10.86 -19.60
CA ARG A 16 2.63 11.21 -20.45
C ARG A 16 3.14 11.65 -21.83
N PRO A 17 2.95 10.89 -22.92
CA PRO A 17 3.50 11.26 -24.22
C PRO A 17 2.80 12.51 -24.74
N THR A 18 3.56 13.58 -24.97
CA THR A 18 3.13 14.72 -25.79
C THR A 18 3.27 14.33 -27.25
N SER A 19 2.35 13.54 -27.79
CA SER A 19 2.30 13.30 -29.23
C SER A 19 0.86 13.30 -29.73
N ALA A 20 0.65 14.10 -30.77
CA ALA A 20 -0.61 14.51 -31.36
C ALA A 20 -1.63 13.37 -31.54
N LYS A 21 -2.88 13.63 -31.12
CA LYS A 21 -4.04 12.76 -31.41
C LYS A 21 -4.44 12.92 -32.88
N PRO A 22 -4.46 11.86 -33.70
CA PRO A 22 -5.22 11.88 -34.94
C PRO A 22 -6.73 11.70 -34.64
N PRO A 23 -7.63 12.31 -35.43
CA PRO A 23 -9.06 12.24 -35.19
C PRO A 23 -9.60 10.91 -35.72
N LEU A 24 -9.99 9.99 -34.84
CA LEU A 24 -10.78 8.82 -35.21
C LEU A 24 -12.17 8.89 -34.58
N SER A 25 -13.14 9.05 -35.48
CA SER A 25 -14.57 8.97 -35.31
C SER A 25 -15.01 7.60 -34.75
N GLY A 26 -15.94 7.61 -33.79
CA GLY A 26 -16.80 6.46 -33.48
C GLY A 26 -16.66 5.83 -32.08
N LYS A 27 -17.60 6.21 -31.20
CA LYS A 27 -18.18 5.45 -30.07
C LYS A 27 -17.26 4.59 -29.18
N LYS A 28 -17.09 5.04 -27.93
CA LYS A 28 -16.75 4.23 -26.73
C LYS A 28 -15.48 3.37 -26.81
N ARG A 29 -14.40 3.92 -27.38
CA ARG A 29 -13.02 3.41 -27.17
C ARG A 29 -12.23 4.21 -26.12
N ASP A 30 -12.91 5.04 -25.32
CA ASP A 30 -12.29 6.01 -24.41
C ASP A 30 -11.64 5.40 -23.15
N THR A 31 -11.38 4.10 -23.08
CA THR A 31 -10.62 3.53 -21.95
C THR A 31 -9.68 2.40 -22.35
N ILE A 32 -9.17 2.41 -23.59
CA ILE A 32 -7.97 1.61 -23.91
C ILE A 32 -6.79 2.58 -23.78
N ILE A 33 -6.03 2.45 -22.68
CA ILE A 33 -4.74 3.12 -22.55
C ILE A 33 -3.79 2.41 -23.53
N MET A 34 -3.57 2.99 -24.71
CA MET A 34 -2.51 2.52 -25.62
C MET A 34 -1.15 2.91 -25.03
N PHE A 35 -0.31 1.90 -24.77
CA PHE A 35 1.08 2.16 -24.45
C PHE A 35 1.82 2.60 -25.71
N PRO A 36 2.75 3.57 -25.59
CA PRO A 36 3.67 3.84 -26.69
C PRO A 36 4.45 2.56 -27.03
N PRO A 37 4.81 2.33 -28.31
CA PRO A 37 5.72 1.24 -28.67
C PRO A 37 6.99 1.40 -27.85
N SER A 38 7.27 0.41 -27.01
CA SER A 38 8.36 0.43 -26.03
C SER A 38 9.05 -0.93 -26.06
N ASP A 39 10.32 -0.98 -25.67
CA ASP A 39 11.02 -2.23 -25.42
C ASP A 39 10.34 -3.05 -24.31
N GLN A 40 10.65 -4.35 -24.23
CA GLN A 40 10.02 -5.25 -23.26
C GLN A 40 10.21 -4.77 -21.81
N GLN A 41 11.37 -4.20 -21.46
CA GLN A 41 11.65 -3.74 -20.08
C GLN A 41 10.79 -2.52 -19.73
N SER A 42 10.66 -1.59 -20.67
CA SER A 42 9.78 -0.43 -20.53
C SER A 42 8.30 -0.84 -20.40
N LEU A 43 7.86 -1.84 -21.17
CA LEU A 43 6.49 -2.37 -21.07
C LEU A 43 6.26 -3.06 -19.71
N GLU A 44 7.20 -3.89 -19.25
CA GLU A 44 7.16 -4.54 -17.93
C GLU A 44 7.07 -3.51 -16.81
N LEU A 45 7.90 -2.45 -16.85
CA LEU A 45 7.85 -1.35 -15.88
C LEU A 45 6.50 -0.64 -15.90
N HIS A 46 5.93 -0.42 -17.08
CA HIS A 46 4.62 0.21 -17.21
C HIS A 46 3.51 -0.65 -16.63
N MET A 47 3.50 -1.95 -16.93
CA MET A 47 2.56 -2.91 -16.35
C MET A 47 2.68 -2.97 -14.83
N LEU A 48 3.90 -3.04 -14.30
CA LEU A 48 4.16 -3.02 -12.85
C LEU A 48 3.59 -1.76 -12.20
N THR A 49 3.77 -0.60 -12.81
CA THR A 49 3.26 0.68 -12.30
C THR A 49 1.73 0.71 -12.31
N MET A 50 1.09 0.25 -13.40
CA MET A 50 -0.37 0.19 -13.46
C MET A 50 -0.97 -0.76 -12.42
N ILE A 51 -0.35 -1.93 -12.20
CA ILE A 51 -0.80 -2.89 -11.19
C ILE A 51 -0.68 -2.27 -9.79
N GLN A 52 0.40 -1.53 -9.52
CA GLN A 52 0.57 -0.80 -8.26
C GLN A 52 -0.52 0.27 -8.06
N ASP A 53 -0.85 1.02 -9.12
CA ASP A 53 -1.91 2.03 -9.06
C ASP A 53 -3.30 1.41 -8.89
N LEU A 54 -3.57 0.29 -9.54
CA LEU A 54 -4.80 -0.49 -9.35
C LEU A 54 -4.89 -0.99 -7.91
N ALA A 55 -3.83 -1.59 -7.39
CA ALA A 55 -3.77 -2.06 -6.01
C ALA A 55 -3.99 -0.92 -5.01
N ALA A 56 -3.36 0.24 -5.23
CA ALA A 56 -3.56 1.43 -4.41
C ALA A 56 -5.01 1.93 -4.47
N SER A 57 -5.64 1.92 -5.65
CA SER A 57 -7.03 2.35 -5.82
C SER A 57 -8.01 1.42 -5.10
N LEU A 58 -7.80 0.10 -5.20
CA LEU A 58 -8.58 -0.89 -4.46
C LEU A 58 -8.42 -0.72 -2.95
N LEU A 59 -7.18 -0.54 -2.47
CA LEU A 59 -6.89 -0.32 -1.06
C LEU A 59 -7.57 0.95 -0.53
N MET A 60 -7.52 2.05 -1.30
CA MET A 60 -8.19 3.30 -0.94
C MET A 60 -9.72 3.14 -0.87
N GLU A 61 -10.33 2.38 -1.77
CA GLU A 61 -11.78 2.16 -1.74
C GLU A 61 -12.18 1.24 -0.57
N PHE A 62 -11.36 0.24 -0.24
CA PHE A 62 -11.55 -0.57 0.97
C PHE A 62 -11.41 0.25 2.25
N GLU A 63 -10.42 1.15 2.36
CA GLU A 63 -10.31 2.06 3.49
C GLU A 63 -11.59 2.89 3.67
N LYS A 64 -12.11 3.47 2.57
CA LYS A 64 -13.39 4.20 2.62
C LYS A 64 -14.55 3.30 3.04
N TRP A 65 -14.59 2.05 2.56
CA TRP A 65 -15.66 1.13 2.91
C TRP A 65 -15.60 0.75 4.39
N VAL A 66 -14.41 0.46 4.91
CA VAL A 66 -14.17 0.17 6.34
C VAL A 66 -14.59 1.36 7.20
N LEU A 67 -14.16 2.58 6.87
CA LEU A 67 -14.54 3.80 7.60
C LEU A 67 -16.05 4.10 7.55
N ARG A 68 -16.75 3.68 6.48
CA ARG A 68 -18.22 3.84 6.37
C ARG A 68 -19.00 2.73 7.10
N ALA A 69 -18.53 1.49 7.02
CA ALA A 69 -19.11 0.33 7.70
C ALA A 69 -19.04 0.46 9.23
N GLU A 70 -18.17 1.32 9.75
CA GLU A 70 -18.18 1.79 11.13
C GLU A 70 -19.48 2.53 11.56
N SER A 71 -20.50 2.67 10.73
CA SER A 71 -21.84 2.98 11.24
C SER A 71 -22.58 1.75 11.80
N THR A 72 -22.31 0.53 11.31
CA THR A 72 -23.20 -0.64 11.52
C THR A 72 -22.60 -1.80 12.33
N GLY A 73 -21.30 -1.79 12.62
CA GLY A 73 -20.70 -2.76 13.56
C GLY A 73 -19.64 -3.64 12.93
N THR A 74 -18.58 -3.90 13.68
CA THR A 74 -17.44 -4.71 13.23
C THR A 74 -17.85 -6.18 13.06
N ILE A 75 -17.28 -6.85 12.05
CA ILE A 75 -17.53 -8.27 11.71
C ILE A 75 -17.21 -9.21 12.89
N LEU A 76 -16.23 -8.88 13.72
CA LEU A 76 -15.93 -9.58 14.96
C LEU A 76 -16.58 -8.85 16.14
N LYS A 77 -17.56 -9.50 16.77
CA LYS A 77 -18.04 -9.15 18.11
C LYS A 77 -17.14 -9.83 19.13
N THR A 78 -16.42 -9.03 19.88
CA THR A 78 -15.69 -9.46 21.08
C THR A 78 -16.62 -9.32 22.30
N PRO A 79 -16.42 -10.08 23.39
CA PRO A 79 -17.17 -9.88 24.64
C PRO A 79 -17.11 -8.44 25.17
N LEU A 80 -16.02 -7.73 24.85
CA LEU A 80 -15.81 -6.32 25.18
C LEU A 80 -16.80 -5.38 24.47
N ASP A 81 -17.42 -5.82 23.38
CA ASP A 81 -18.48 -5.07 22.69
C ASP A 81 -19.85 -5.23 23.37
N SER A 82 -20.02 -6.26 24.21
CA SER A 82 -21.28 -6.53 24.94
C SER A 82 -21.37 -5.83 26.29
N GLN A 83 -20.26 -5.33 26.84
CA GLN A 83 -20.20 -4.73 28.18
C GLN A 83 -20.45 -3.21 28.22
N SER A 84 -21.17 -2.65 27.24
CA SER A 84 -21.44 -1.21 27.21
C SER A 84 -22.43 -0.80 28.31
N SER A 85 -21.89 -0.45 29.47
CA SER A 85 -22.55 0.52 30.36
C SER A 85 -22.84 1.79 29.56
N LEU A 86 -24.03 2.38 29.71
CA LEU A 86 -24.51 3.57 28.99
C LEU A 86 -23.80 4.88 29.40
N GLY A 87 -22.53 4.82 29.79
CA GLY A 87 -21.70 5.99 30.07
C GLY A 87 -21.15 6.61 28.78
N SER A 88 -21.11 7.94 28.72
CA SER A 88 -20.50 8.69 27.61
C SER A 88 -19.04 8.29 27.35
N GLU A 89 -18.30 7.96 28.40
CA GLU A 89 -16.91 7.49 28.31
C GLU A 89 -16.79 6.13 27.61
N GLU A 90 -17.68 5.18 27.90
CA GLU A 90 -17.69 3.87 27.23
C GLU A 90 -18.08 3.98 25.75
N VAL A 91 -18.96 4.92 25.39
CA VAL A 91 -19.28 5.21 23.98
C VAL A 91 -18.05 5.72 23.23
N ILE A 92 -17.28 6.64 23.82
CA ILE A 92 -16.03 7.15 23.23
C ILE A 92 -15.00 6.02 23.10
N LYS A 93 -14.86 5.20 24.15
CA LYS A 93 -13.94 4.05 24.16
C LYS A 93 -14.33 3.03 23.10
N ALA A 94 -15.61 2.72 22.95
CA ALA A 94 -16.12 1.85 21.88
C ALA A 94 -15.80 2.39 20.49
N LYS A 95 -15.97 3.71 20.26
CA LYS A 95 -15.59 4.34 18.99
C LYS A 95 -14.09 4.22 18.71
N LYS A 96 -13.24 4.45 19.72
CA LYS A 96 -11.78 4.26 19.62
C LYS A 96 -11.40 2.81 19.36
N ARG A 97 -12.06 1.82 19.98
CA ARG A 97 -11.83 0.40 19.73
C ARG A 97 -12.04 0.10 18.25
N ARG A 98 -13.20 0.52 17.73
CA ARG A 98 -13.59 0.28 16.33
C ARG A 98 -12.58 0.88 15.36
N LEU A 99 -12.19 2.15 15.59
CA LEU A 99 -11.15 2.80 14.80
C LEU A 99 -9.81 2.04 14.87
N GLY A 100 -9.41 1.56 16.05
CA GLY A 100 -8.19 0.77 16.22
C GLY A 100 -8.22 -0.54 15.44
N ARG A 101 -9.36 -1.24 15.45
CA ARG A 101 -9.57 -2.48 14.68
C ARG A 101 -9.55 -2.21 13.18
N ALA A 102 -10.19 -1.14 12.72
CA ALA A 102 -10.14 -0.72 11.32
C ALA A 102 -8.70 -0.44 10.87
N GLN A 103 -7.94 0.31 11.66
CA GLN A 103 -6.53 0.58 11.37
C GLN A 103 -5.70 -0.72 11.30
N LYS A 104 -5.92 -1.67 12.21
CA LYS A 104 -5.27 -2.99 12.15
C LYS A 104 -5.56 -3.68 10.81
N ILE A 105 -6.83 -3.76 10.42
CA ILE A 105 -7.25 -4.42 9.17
C ILE A 105 -6.65 -3.72 7.93
N ILE A 106 -6.64 -2.39 7.89
CA ILE A 106 -6.00 -1.64 6.80
C ILE A 106 -4.50 -1.96 6.75
N GLY A 107 -3.84 -2.10 7.91
CA GLY A 107 -2.46 -2.58 8.02
C GLY A 107 -2.25 -3.96 7.38
N ASP A 108 -3.15 -4.92 7.66
CA ASP A 108 -3.10 -6.25 7.04
C ASP A 108 -3.21 -6.15 5.51
N TYR A 109 -4.16 -5.35 5.02
CA TYR A 109 -4.34 -5.14 3.58
C TYR A 109 -3.15 -4.44 2.92
N CYS A 110 -2.43 -3.58 3.63
CA CYS A 110 -1.19 -2.96 3.12
C CYS A 110 -0.05 -3.97 2.92
N LEU A 111 -0.05 -5.08 3.66
CA LEU A 111 0.96 -6.14 3.50
C LEU A 111 0.71 -7.00 2.25
N LEU A 112 -0.55 -7.19 1.82
CA LEU A 112 -0.88 -8.00 0.64
C LEU A 112 -0.16 -7.52 -0.65
N PRO A 113 -0.13 -6.21 -0.99
CA PRO A 113 0.65 -5.71 -2.13
C PRO A 113 2.15 -5.50 -1.79
N GLY A 114 2.60 -5.89 -0.60
CA GLY A 114 3.99 -5.70 -0.17
C GLY A 114 4.36 -4.25 0.14
N SER A 115 3.45 -3.47 0.76
CA SER A 115 3.75 -2.12 1.25
C SER A 115 3.95 -2.10 2.77
N PRO A 116 5.10 -2.58 3.29
CA PRO A 116 5.35 -2.63 4.73
C PRO A 116 5.40 -1.22 5.37
N VAL A 117 5.81 -0.20 4.62
CA VAL A 117 5.89 1.18 5.13
C VAL A 117 4.49 1.73 5.43
N ASP A 118 3.54 1.56 4.51
CA ASP A 118 2.17 2.01 4.74
C ASP A 118 1.50 1.12 5.81
N ALA A 119 1.75 -0.21 5.79
CA ALA A 119 1.25 -1.12 6.82
C ALA A 119 1.67 -0.70 8.23
N ASN A 120 2.95 -0.36 8.43
CA ASN A 120 3.47 0.02 9.75
C ASN A 120 2.84 1.31 10.28
N ALA A 121 2.50 2.27 9.40
CA ALA A 121 1.81 3.50 9.81
C ALA A 121 0.40 3.19 10.37
N HIS A 122 -0.32 2.27 9.73
CA HIS A 122 -1.62 1.82 10.19
C HIS A 122 -1.53 1.01 11.49
N TYR A 123 -0.56 0.09 11.60
CA TYR A 123 -0.34 -0.67 12.84
C TYR A 123 0.02 0.23 14.02
N THR A 124 0.87 1.25 13.82
CA THR A 124 1.21 2.21 14.89
C THR A 124 -0.04 2.89 15.44
N THR A 125 -0.95 3.31 14.55
CA THR A 125 -2.23 3.92 14.95
C THR A 125 -3.13 2.91 15.67
N ALA A 126 -3.20 1.67 15.17
CA ALA A 126 -3.97 0.60 15.79
C ALA A 126 -3.46 0.25 17.20
N ILE A 127 -2.14 0.18 17.39
CA ILE A 127 -1.47 -0.10 18.66
C ILE A 127 -1.87 0.95 19.70
N GLU A 128 -1.79 2.24 19.37
CA GLU A 128 -2.16 3.33 20.28
C GLU A 128 -3.65 3.26 20.65
N LEU A 129 -4.53 3.06 19.67
CA LEU A 129 -5.97 3.00 19.93
C LEU A 129 -6.36 1.77 20.74
N ALA A 130 -5.77 0.61 20.47
CA ALA A 130 -6.02 -0.63 21.19
C ALA A 130 -5.49 -0.55 22.64
N ARG A 131 -4.33 0.08 22.84
CA ARG A 131 -3.76 0.33 24.18
C ARG A 131 -4.66 1.24 25.01
N LEU A 132 -5.14 2.34 24.43
CA LEU A 132 -6.03 3.30 25.12
C LEU A 132 -7.40 2.71 25.48
N THR A 133 -7.80 1.62 24.83
CA THR A 133 -9.14 1.03 25.01
C THR A 133 -9.14 -0.31 25.73
N GLY A 134 -7.95 -0.84 26.06
CA GLY A 134 -7.79 -2.14 26.67
C GLY A 134 -8.19 -3.30 25.75
N ASP A 135 -8.10 -3.11 24.43
CA ASP A 135 -8.47 -4.15 23.46
C ASP A 135 -7.30 -5.09 23.20
N VAL A 136 -7.02 -5.96 24.18
CA VAL A 136 -5.78 -6.75 24.28
C VAL A 136 -5.50 -7.64 23.07
N PHE A 137 -6.52 -8.29 22.52
CA PHE A 137 -6.34 -9.19 21.36
C PHE A 137 -5.97 -8.41 20.10
N TRP A 138 -6.63 -7.28 19.88
CA TRP A 138 -6.32 -6.42 18.74
C TRP A 138 -5.02 -5.66 18.92
N HIS A 139 -4.65 -5.34 20.17
CA HIS A 139 -3.34 -4.79 20.49
C HIS A 139 -2.22 -5.78 20.16
N ALA A 140 -2.34 -7.04 20.60
CA ALA A 140 -1.40 -8.09 20.28
C ALA A 140 -1.29 -8.33 18.76
N GLY A 141 -2.43 -8.42 18.05
CA GLY A 141 -2.44 -8.59 16.60
C GLY A 141 -1.86 -7.40 15.84
N ALA A 142 -1.99 -6.17 16.35
CA ALA A 142 -1.37 -4.99 15.74
C ALA A 142 0.15 -4.96 15.98
N LEU A 143 0.62 -5.40 17.15
CA LEU A 143 2.05 -5.58 17.43
C LEU A 143 2.67 -6.64 16.52
N GLU A 144 2.03 -7.81 16.40
CA GLU A 144 2.44 -8.87 15.47
C GLU A 144 2.53 -8.34 14.03
N GLY A 145 1.48 -7.65 13.57
CA GLY A 145 1.46 -7.03 12.24
C GLY A 145 2.58 -6.01 12.02
N SER A 146 2.90 -5.18 13.03
CA SER A 146 4.00 -4.22 12.96
C SER A 146 5.35 -4.91 12.82
N VAL A 147 5.59 -5.98 13.60
CA VAL A 147 6.82 -6.78 13.47
C VAL A 147 6.90 -7.44 12.09
N CYS A 148 5.80 -8.03 11.61
CA CYS A 148 5.72 -8.60 10.25
C CYS A 148 6.06 -7.56 9.18
N ALA A 149 5.55 -6.33 9.29
CA ALA A 149 5.87 -5.24 8.38
C ALA A 149 7.36 -4.87 8.40
N LEU A 150 7.99 -4.82 9.58
CA LEU A 150 9.42 -4.59 9.71
C LEU A 150 10.23 -5.70 9.04
N VAL A 151 9.91 -6.96 9.32
CA VAL A 151 10.57 -8.13 8.73
C VAL A 151 10.48 -8.11 7.20
N VAL A 152 9.28 -7.91 6.65
CA VAL A 152 9.06 -7.78 5.20
C VAL A 152 9.85 -6.61 4.62
N SER A 153 9.91 -5.46 5.32
CA SER A 153 10.69 -4.30 4.87
C SER A 153 12.19 -4.63 4.76
N PHE A 154 12.75 -5.34 5.73
CA PHE A 154 14.15 -5.78 5.70
C PHE A 154 14.42 -6.76 4.55
N TYR A 155 13.53 -7.72 4.29
CA TYR A 155 13.68 -8.65 3.17
C TYR A 155 13.62 -7.94 1.82
N ILE A 156 12.64 -7.05 1.63
CA ILE A 156 12.50 -6.28 0.39
C ILE A 156 13.76 -5.43 0.18
N LYS A 157 14.21 -4.69 1.18
CA LYS A 157 15.42 -3.86 1.07
C LYS A 157 16.67 -4.69 0.73
N SER A 158 16.85 -5.82 1.40
CA SER A 158 17.98 -6.72 1.15
C SER A 158 17.95 -7.30 -0.27
N PHE A 159 16.77 -7.70 -0.75
CA PHE A 159 16.60 -8.17 -2.12
C PHE A 159 16.95 -7.10 -3.15
N TRP A 160 16.46 -5.87 -2.98
CA TRP A 160 16.80 -4.75 -3.87
C TRP A 160 18.28 -4.40 -3.81
N LEU A 161 18.91 -4.42 -2.64
CA LEU A 161 20.35 -4.17 -2.49
C LEU A 161 21.18 -5.25 -3.17
N LEU A 162 20.82 -6.54 -3.01
CA LEU A 162 21.50 -7.63 -3.72
C LEU A 162 21.35 -7.49 -5.22
N LYS A 163 20.14 -7.18 -5.72
CA LYS A 163 19.90 -6.97 -7.14
C LYS A 163 20.65 -5.75 -7.69
N PHE A 164 20.71 -4.66 -6.93
CA PHE A 164 21.45 -3.47 -7.31
C PHE A 164 22.96 -3.72 -7.36
N ASN A 165 23.51 -4.40 -6.34
CA ASN A 165 24.92 -4.78 -6.34
C ASN A 165 25.24 -5.78 -7.46
N TYR A 166 24.37 -6.76 -7.71
CA TYR A 166 24.54 -7.71 -8.81
C TYR A 166 24.57 -7.00 -10.18
N ILE A 167 23.63 -6.09 -10.46
CA ILE A 167 23.60 -5.31 -11.71
C ILE A 167 24.85 -4.42 -11.84
N HIS A 168 25.39 -3.91 -10.73
CA HIS A 168 26.63 -3.15 -10.73
C HIS A 168 27.89 -4.01 -10.88
N LEU A 169 27.88 -5.26 -10.42
CA LEU A 169 28.95 -6.24 -10.67
C LEU A 169 28.94 -6.75 -12.12
N ASP A 170 27.78 -6.76 -12.78
CA ASP A 170 27.63 -7.04 -14.22
C ASP A 170 28.00 -5.84 -15.11
N LYS A 171 28.41 -4.69 -14.55
CA LYS A 171 29.16 -3.71 -15.33
C LYS A 171 30.54 -4.33 -15.59
N PRO A 172 30.88 -4.70 -16.84
CA PRO A 172 32.15 -5.36 -17.10
C PRO A 172 33.30 -4.43 -16.68
N HIS A 173 33.96 -4.79 -15.58
CA HIS A 173 35.34 -4.42 -15.33
C HIS A 173 36.24 -5.22 -16.29
N SER A 174 36.16 -4.84 -17.56
CA SER A 174 37.14 -5.15 -18.60
C SER A 174 37.17 -3.90 -19.49
N THR A 175 38.09 -2.95 -19.38
CA THR A 175 39.50 -2.97 -18.96
C THR A 175 40.28 -4.13 -19.57
N TYR A 176 40.74 -3.86 -20.80
CA TYR A 176 42.06 -4.17 -21.37
C TYR A 176 42.11 -5.17 -22.54
N GLN A 177 42.77 -4.69 -23.61
CA GLN A 177 43.48 -5.42 -24.68
C GLN A 177 42.57 -6.18 -25.66
N TYR A 178 42.61 -5.94 -26.97
CA TYR A 178 43.73 -6.06 -27.93
C TYR A 178 43.74 -4.82 -28.85
N PHE A 179 44.80 -4.01 -28.99
CA PHE A 179 46.10 -4.27 -29.63
C PHE A 179 45.98 -5.08 -30.92
N ILE A 180 45.68 -4.42 -32.04
CA ILE A 180 46.56 -4.08 -33.19
C ILE A 180 45.70 -3.39 -34.24
#